data_AF-A0A1M2ZKI7-F1
#
_entry.id   AF-A0A1M2ZKI7-F1
#
_cell.length_a   1.000
_cell.length_b   1.000
_cell.length_c   1.000
_cell.angle_alpha   90.00
_cell.angle_beta   90.00
_cell.angle_gamma   90.00
#
_symmetry.space_group_name_H-M   'P 1'
#
loop_
_entity.id
_entity.type
_entity.pdbx_description
1 polymer ?
#
loop_
_entity_poly.entity_id
_entity_poly.type
_entity_poly.pdbx_seq_one_letter_code
_entity_poly.pdbx_strand_id
1 'polypeptide(L)'
;MFGNSKADKAAEKQAQQEAKDKAAIEKFGLDFDNYTSEDIKLKNFTSLKAIATSLAGSKLYSFGSLLSGNSNEAFALEMARAQIEQNFILMRQNEEIIRLLKKMAV
;
A
#
# COMPACT_ATOMS: atom_id res chain seq x y z
N MET A 1 33.01 32.05 -0.65
CA MET A 1 33.31 30.78 -1.36
C MET A 1 31.99 30.10 -1.68
N PHE A 2 31.77 29.81 -2.97
CA PHE A 2 30.80 28.87 -3.59
C PHE A 2 29.38 28.82 -2.98
N GLY A 3 28.32 29.38 -3.57
CA GLY A 3 27.93 29.27 -4.97
C GLY A 3 27.41 27.87 -5.29
N ASN A 4 26.39 27.37 -4.55
CA ASN A 4 25.74 26.08 -4.83
C ASN A 4 25.44 25.99 -6.34
N SER A 5 26.13 25.09 -7.02
CA SER A 5 26.06 24.95 -8.45
C SER A 5 24.65 24.45 -8.82
N LYS A 6 24.21 24.69 -10.06
CA LYS A 6 22.92 24.14 -10.52
C LYS A 6 22.87 22.61 -10.40
N ALA A 7 24.02 21.93 -10.40
CA ALA A 7 24.13 20.50 -10.19
C ALA A 7 23.81 20.10 -8.73
N ASP A 8 24.27 20.87 -7.74
CA ASP A 8 23.98 20.59 -6.32
C ASP A 8 22.47 20.71 -6.02
N LYS A 9 21.81 21.71 -6.61
CA LYS A 9 20.35 21.87 -6.50
C LYS A 9 19.57 20.78 -7.25
N ALA A 10 20.11 20.22 -8.32
CA ALA A 10 19.47 19.14 -9.06
C ALA A 10 19.60 17.81 -8.29
N ALA A 11 20.78 17.53 -7.74
CA ALA A 11 21.02 16.36 -6.89
C ALA A 11 20.14 16.39 -5.62
N GLU A 12 20.00 17.55 -4.98
CA GLU A 12 19.13 17.70 -3.80
C GLU A 12 17.65 17.45 -4.13
N LYS A 13 17.16 17.95 -5.27
CA LYS A 13 15.80 17.69 -5.73
C LYS A 13 15.57 16.22 -6.07
N GLN A 14 16.55 15.58 -6.68
CA GLN A 14 16.46 14.17 -7.04
C GLN A 14 16.43 13.29 -5.78
N ALA A 15 17.31 13.55 -4.81
CA ALA A 15 17.30 12.85 -3.53
C ALA A 15 15.98 13.05 -2.75
N GLN A 16 15.41 14.26 -2.78
CA GLN A 16 14.09 14.51 -2.18
C GLN A 16 12.97 13.76 -2.89
N GLN A 17 13.05 13.61 -4.21
CA GLN A 17 12.05 12.85 -4.97
C GLN A 17 12.17 11.35 -4.68
N GLU A 18 13.38 10.80 -4.69
CA GLU A 18 13.65 9.41 -4.33
C GLU A 18 13.18 9.08 -2.90
N ALA A 19 13.38 9.99 -1.96
CA ALA A 19 12.89 9.83 -0.59
C ALA A 19 11.34 9.82 -0.52
N LYS A 20 10.66 10.67 -1.31
CA LYS A 20 9.20 10.68 -1.40
C LYS A 20 8.66 9.42 -2.05
N ASP A 21 9.30 8.97 -3.12
CA ASP A 21 8.91 7.77 -3.85
C ASP A 21 9.10 6.54 -2.96
N LYS A 22 10.23 6.44 -2.25
CA LYS A 22 10.47 5.38 -1.26
C LYS A 22 9.45 5.41 -0.12
N ALA A 23 9.14 6.60 0.42
CA ALA A 23 8.13 6.74 1.46
C ALA A 23 6.72 6.34 0.97
N ALA A 24 6.39 6.63 -0.29
CA ALA A 24 5.12 6.23 -0.89
C ALA A 24 5.05 4.70 -1.06
N ILE A 25 6.12 4.06 -1.51
CA ILE A 25 6.22 2.60 -1.65
C ILE A 25 6.11 1.92 -0.27
N GLU A 26 6.82 2.42 0.73
CA GLU A 26 6.76 1.90 2.11
C GLU A 26 5.36 2.05 2.72
N LYS A 27 4.70 3.18 2.46
CA LYS A 27 3.33 3.44 2.96
C LYS A 27 2.34 2.37 2.51
N PHE A 28 2.50 1.82 1.31
CA PHE A 28 1.66 0.74 0.80
C PHE A 28 2.21 -0.66 1.12
N GLY A 29 3.35 -0.72 1.81
CA GLY A 29 4.00 -1.97 2.17
C GLY A 29 4.51 -2.71 0.94
N LEU A 30 5.12 -1.99 0.00
CA LEU A 30 5.61 -2.53 -1.28
C LEU A 30 7.15 -2.42 -1.43
N ASP A 31 7.88 -2.07 -0.37
CA ASP A 31 9.35 -1.97 -0.38
C ASP A 31 9.99 -3.37 -0.24
N PHE A 32 9.75 -4.22 -1.25
CA PHE A 32 10.08 -5.64 -1.20
C PHE A 32 11.57 -5.90 -0.96
N ASP A 33 12.46 -5.10 -1.54
CA ASP A 33 13.91 -5.25 -1.38
C ASP A 33 14.35 -5.10 0.08
N ASN A 34 13.58 -4.38 0.89
CA ASN A 34 13.87 -4.15 2.31
C ASN A 34 13.03 -5.03 3.26
N TYR A 35 12.25 -5.99 2.74
CA TYR A 35 11.40 -6.86 3.56
C TYR A 35 11.86 -8.31 3.60
N THR A 36 11.83 -8.88 4.79
CA THR A 36 11.85 -10.34 4.97
C THR A 36 10.48 -10.95 4.66
N SER A 37 10.44 -12.28 4.54
CA SER A 37 9.18 -13.02 4.37
C SER A 37 8.25 -12.81 5.57
N GLU A 38 8.81 -12.68 6.77
CA GLU A 38 8.10 -12.39 8.02
C GLU A 38 7.47 -10.99 7.99
N ASP A 39 8.21 -9.98 7.50
CA ASP A 39 7.67 -8.63 7.33
C ASP A 39 6.48 -8.61 6.37
N ILE A 40 6.59 -9.35 5.26
CA ILE A 40 5.50 -9.50 4.28
C ILE A 40 4.26 -10.14 4.92
N LYS A 41 4.42 -11.19 5.73
CA LYS A 41 3.31 -11.83 6.46
C LYS A 41 2.63 -10.84 7.42
N LEU A 42 3.42 -10.07 8.18
CA LEU A 42 2.88 -9.09 9.12
C LEU A 42 2.10 -7.97 8.42
N LYS A 43 2.62 -7.47 7.29
CA LYS A 43 1.93 -6.46 6.47
C LYS A 43 0.64 -7.01 5.86
N ASN A 44 0.64 -8.25 5.39
CA ASN A 44 -0.57 -8.93 4.92
C ASN A 44 -1.63 -9.04 6.02
N PHE A 45 -1.24 -9.45 7.23
CA PHE A 45 -2.16 -9.53 8.37
C PHE A 45 -2.77 -8.16 8.71
N THR A 46 -1.96 -7.10 8.66
CA THR A 46 -2.42 -5.73 8.91
C THR A 46 -3.44 -5.26 7.88
N SER A 47 -3.17 -5.45 6.57
CA SER A 47 -4.14 -5.12 5.51
C SER A 47 -5.41 -5.97 5.62
N LEU A 48 -5.32 -7.26 5.94
CA LEU A 48 -6.50 -8.10 6.15
C LEU A 48 -7.38 -7.58 7.30
N LYS A 49 -6.77 -7.14 8.40
CA LYS A 49 -7.50 -6.51 9.51
C LYS A 49 -8.18 -5.21 9.07
N ALA A 50 -7.48 -4.37 8.30
CA ALA A 50 -8.04 -3.12 7.77
C ALA A 50 -9.24 -3.39 6.83
N ILE A 51 -9.12 -4.36 5.92
CA ILE A 51 -10.22 -4.80 5.05
C ILE A 51 -11.39 -5.33 5.88
N ALA A 52 -11.14 -6.16 6.89
CA ALA A 52 -12.20 -6.70 7.75
C ALA A 52 -12.93 -5.59 8.53
N THR A 53 -12.20 -4.62 9.06
CA THR A 53 -12.77 -3.44 9.72
C THR A 53 -13.59 -2.60 8.74
N SER A 54 -13.07 -2.37 7.54
CA SER A 54 -13.78 -1.64 6.49
C SER A 54 -15.06 -2.36 6.04
N LEU A 55 -15.03 -3.68 5.82
CA LEU A 55 -16.24 -4.44 5.50
C LEU A 55 -17.28 -4.41 6.62
N ALA A 56 -16.85 -4.46 7.89
CA ALA A 56 -17.77 -4.35 9.03
C ALA A 56 -18.37 -2.95 9.13
N GLY A 57 -17.55 -1.91 8.95
CA GLY A 57 -17.98 -0.50 8.91
C GLY A 57 -18.92 -0.23 7.75
N SER A 58 -18.58 -0.68 6.54
CA SER A 58 -19.38 -0.53 5.33
C SER A 58 -20.75 -1.17 5.45
N LYS A 59 -20.86 -2.32 6.12
CA LYS A 59 -22.16 -2.95 6.43
C LYS A 59 -23.00 -2.07 7.35
N LEU A 60 -22.41 -1.47 8.38
CA LEU A 60 -23.11 -0.54 9.27
C LEU A 60 -23.52 0.77 8.57
N TYR A 61 -22.63 1.35 7.75
CA TYR A 61 -22.91 2.55 6.96
C TYR A 61 -23.99 2.31 5.89
N SER A 62 -23.92 1.19 5.17
CA SER A 62 -24.96 0.80 4.20
C SER A 62 -26.32 0.60 4.87
N PHE A 63 -26.36 0.06 6.09
CA PHE A 63 -27.60 -0.10 6.85
C PHE A 63 -28.18 1.26 7.28
N GLY A 64 -27.36 2.14 7.85
CA GLY A 64 -27.78 3.48 8.27
C GLY A 64 -28.19 4.40 7.10
N SER A 65 -27.79 4.06 5.89
CA SER A 65 -28.03 4.88 4.72
C SER A 65 -29.05 4.34 3.72
N LEU A 66 -29.39 3.05 3.83
CA LEU A 66 -30.71 2.56 3.42
C LEU A 66 -31.85 3.38 4.07
N LEU A 67 -31.60 3.94 5.26
CA LEU A 67 -32.53 4.81 5.99
C LEU A 67 -32.41 6.31 5.64
N SER A 68 -31.33 6.76 4.97
CA SER A 68 -31.03 8.20 4.77
C SER A 68 -30.67 8.64 3.34
N GLY A 69 -30.60 7.73 2.36
CA GLY A 69 -30.61 8.05 0.92
C GLY A 69 -29.30 8.57 0.28
N ASN A 70 -28.20 8.74 1.05
CA ASN A 70 -26.93 9.31 0.56
C ASN A 70 -25.73 8.32 0.65
N SER A 71 -25.96 7.01 0.71
CA SER A 71 -24.92 5.99 1.02
C SER A 71 -23.98 5.66 -0.10
N ASN A 72 -24.52 5.68 -1.32
CA ASN A 72 -24.07 4.74 -2.33
C ASN A 72 -22.64 5.08 -2.79
N GLU A 73 -22.29 6.37 -2.82
CA GLU A 73 -20.93 6.84 -3.13
C GLU A 73 -19.93 6.52 -2.01
N ALA A 74 -20.30 6.69 -0.74
CA ALA A 74 -19.44 6.38 0.40
C ALA A 74 -19.15 4.87 0.48
N PHE A 75 -20.16 4.04 0.28
CA PHE A 75 -20.02 2.59 0.22
C PHE A 75 -19.17 2.14 -0.97
N ALA A 76 -19.39 2.72 -2.16
CA ALA A 76 -18.59 2.42 -3.35
C ALA A 76 -17.11 2.79 -3.17
N LEU A 77 -16.83 3.95 -2.56
CA LEU A 77 -15.47 4.38 -2.23
C LEU A 77 -14.80 3.45 -1.23
N GLU A 78 -15.55 2.99 -0.22
CA GLU A 78 -15.04 2.05 0.78
C GLU A 78 -14.73 0.67 0.17
N MET A 79 -15.62 0.16 -0.68
CA MET A 79 -15.37 -1.07 -1.45
C MET A 79 -14.15 -0.92 -2.37
N ALA A 80 -14.00 0.22 -3.06
CA ALA A 80 -12.84 0.48 -3.90
C ALA A 80 -11.54 0.51 -3.09
N ARG A 81 -11.54 1.11 -1.89
CA ARG A 81 -10.39 1.06 -0.96
C ARG A 81 -10.05 -0.38 -0.54
N ALA A 82 -11.06 -1.17 -0.17
CA ALA A 82 -10.86 -2.56 0.21
C ALA A 82 -10.29 -3.41 -0.95
N GLN A 83 -10.73 -3.17 -2.19
CA GLN A 83 -10.17 -3.81 -3.39
C GLN A 83 -8.70 -3.42 -3.62
N ILE A 84 -8.35 -2.15 -3.43
CA ILE A 84 -6.96 -1.69 -3.55
C ILE A 84 -6.06 -2.37 -2.49
N GLU A 85 -6.52 -2.43 -1.23
CA GLU A 85 -5.80 -3.15 -0.16
C GLU A 85 -5.62 -4.64 -0.48
N GLN A 86 -6.63 -5.28 -1.06
CA GLN A 86 -6.52 -6.65 -1.53
C GLN A 86 -5.44 -6.80 -2.62
N ASN A 87 -5.36 -5.86 -3.56
CA ASN A 87 -4.32 -5.86 -4.59
C ASN A 87 -2.90 -5.73 -4.00
N PHE A 88 -2.73 -4.93 -2.92
CA PHE A 88 -1.44 -4.86 -2.22
C PHE A 88 -1.06 -6.21 -1.59
N ILE A 89 -2.02 -6.94 -1.01
CA ILE A 89 -1.79 -8.30 -0.50
C ILE A 89 -1.35 -9.23 -1.63
N LEU A 90 -2.02 -9.20 -2.78
CA LEU A 90 -1.66 -10.03 -3.94
C LEU A 90 -0.24 -9.74 -4.43
N MET A 91 0.15 -8.47 -4.53
CA MET A 91 1.51 -8.10 -4.94
C MET A 91 2.57 -8.62 -3.95
N ARG A 92 2.31 -8.51 -2.65
CA ARG A 92 3.17 -9.08 -1.60
C ARG A 92 3.28 -10.60 -1.67
N GLN A 93 2.18 -11.29 -1.96
CA GLN A 93 2.19 -12.75 -2.15
C GLN A 93 2.94 -13.17 -3.41
N ASN A 94 2.79 -12.41 -4.51
CA ASN A 94 3.54 -12.66 -5.74
C ASN A 94 5.06 -12.53 -5.54
N GLU A 95 5.50 -11.56 -4.74
CA GLU A 95 6.92 -11.44 -4.39
C GLU A 95 7.44 -12.67 -3.64
N GLU A 96 6.68 -13.19 -2.66
CA GLU A 96 7.05 -14.42 -1.96
C GLU A 96 7.11 -15.62 -2.91
N ILE A 97 6.17 -15.73 -3.86
CA ILE A 97 6.21 -16.76 -4.91
C ILE A 97 7.48 -16.61 -5.75
N ILE A 98 7.83 -15.41 -6.19
CA ILE A 98 9.05 -15.14 -6.97
C ILE A 98 10.30 -15.55 -6.19
N ARG A 99 10.38 -15.23 -4.89
CA ARG A 99 11.50 -15.64 -4.02
C ARG A 99 11.62 -17.15 -3.93
N LEU A 100 10.50 -17.86 -3.78
CA LEU A 100 10.49 -19.33 -3.75
C LEU A 100 10.93 -19.92 -5.10
N LEU A 101 10.41 -19.40 -6.22
CA LEU A 101 10.82 -19.84 -7.56
C LEU A 101 12.32 -19.63 -7.80
N LYS A 102 12.88 -18.49 -7.39
CA LYS A 102 14.33 -18.22 -7.47
C LYS A 102 15.15 -19.22 -6.66
N LYS A 103 14.66 -19.66 -5.49
CA LYS A 103 15.32 -20.69 -4.67
C LYS A 103 15.27 -22.08 -5.30
N MET A 104 14.21 -22.39 -6.06
CA MET A 104 14.02 -23.70 -6.71
C MET A 104 14.74 -23.81 -8.06
N ALA A 105 15.08 -22.70 -8.70
CA ALA A 105 15.84 -22.66 -9.95
C ALA A 105 17.35 -22.87 -9.75
N VAL A 106 17.77 -23.20 -8.52
CA VAL A 106 19.14 -23.55 -8.11
C VAL A 106 19.18 -25.05 -7.84
#